data_AF-A0A2K3JXG1-F1
#
_entry.id   AF-A0A2K3JXG1-F1
#
_cell.length_a   1.000
_cell.length_b   1.000
_cell.length_c   1.000
_cell.angle_alpha   90.00
_cell.angle_beta   90.00
_cell.angle_gamma   90.00
#
_symmetry.space_group_name_H-M   'P 1'
#
loop_
_entity.id
_entity.type
_entity.pdbx_description
1 polymer ?
#
loop_
_entity_poly.entity_id
_entity_poly.type
_entity_poly.pdbx_seq_one_letter_code
_entity_poly.pdbx_strand_id
1 'polypeptide(L)'
;GKLPGGDITIAEALMAPTVIYVKQVLDLVSKGGVKGIAHITGGGLTENIPRVFPEGLGALIYKDSWEVPIVFKWLQEVIHVSITNF
;
A
#
# COMPACT_ATOMS: atom_id res chain seq x y z
N GLY A 1 -6.37 -22.70 -5.41
CA GLY A 1 -5.21 -23.12 -4.59
C GLY A 1 -5.02 -22.16 -3.44
N LYS A 2 -4.30 -22.59 -2.39
CA LYS A 2 -3.85 -21.70 -1.31
C LYS A 2 -2.69 -20.82 -1.77
N LEU A 3 -2.52 -19.67 -1.13
CA LEU A 3 -1.28 -18.90 -1.28
C LEU A 3 -0.12 -19.69 -0.65
N PRO A 4 1.07 -19.72 -1.29
CA PRO A 4 2.24 -20.37 -0.71
C PRO A 4 2.57 -19.78 0.66
N GLY A 5 2.73 -20.62 1.69
CA GLY A 5 3.07 -20.18 3.04
C GLY A 5 1.93 -19.52 3.83
N GLY A 6 0.67 -19.62 3.38
CA GLY A 6 -0.49 -19.08 4.09
C GLY A 6 -1.70 -20.01 4.12
N ASP A 7 -2.65 -19.69 5.00
CA ASP A 7 -3.89 -20.46 5.16
C ASP A 7 -5.06 -20.01 4.27
N ILE A 8 -4.93 -18.83 3.66
CA ILE A 8 -5.94 -18.25 2.77
C ILE A 8 -5.78 -18.73 1.33
N THR A 9 -6.89 -18.85 0.63
CA THR A 9 -6.92 -19.13 -0.80
C THR A 9 -6.54 -17.91 -1.63
N ILE A 10 -6.05 -18.15 -2.85
CA ILE A 10 -5.79 -17.08 -3.82
C ILE A 10 -7.07 -16.26 -4.09
N ALA A 11 -8.22 -16.93 -4.19
CA ALA A 11 -9.50 -16.27 -4.43
C ALA A 11 -9.89 -15.35 -3.26
N GLU A 12 -9.77 -15.81 -2.01
CA GLU A 12 -10.03 -14.99 -0.83
C GLU A 12 -9.11 -13.77 -0.75
N ALA A 13 -7.82 -13.96 -1.03
CA ALA A 13 -6.85 -12.87 -0.98
C ALA A 13 -7.12 -11.79 -2.05
N LEU A 14 -7.48 -12.19 -3.27
CA LEU A 14 -7.76 -11.26 -4.37
C LEU A 14 -9.14 -10.59 -4.26
N MET A 15 -10.10 -11.25 -3.60
CA MET A 15 -11.46 -10.72 -3.37
C MET A 15 -11.60 -9.98 -2.04
N ALA A 16 -10.52 -9.86 -1.26
CA ALA A 16 -10.53 -9.14 -0.01
C ALA A 16 -11.02 -7.70 -0.24
N PRO A 17 -12.01 -7.20 0.53
CA PRO A 17 -12.53 -5.86 0.33
C PRO A 17 -11.48 -4.81 0.69
N THR A 18 -11.51 -3.68 -0.02
CA THR A 18 -10.68 -2.52 0.32
C THR A 18 -10.93 -2.06 1.76
N VAL A 19 -9.85 -1.77 2.49
CA VAL A 19 -9.94 -1.24 3.85
C VAL A 19 -10.40 0.22 3.82
N ILE A 20 -11.42 0.54 4.62
CA ILE A 20 -11.95 1.91 4.75
C ILE A 20 -11.31 2.59 5.98
N TYR A 21 -10.44 3.58 5.73
CA TYR A 21 -9.67 4.27 6.79
C TYR A 21 -10.28 5.57 7.32
N VAL A 22 -11.53 5.90 6.94
CA VAL A 22 -12.13 7.22 7.22
C VAL A 22 -12.11 7.60 8.70
N LYS A 23 -12.43 6.66 9.60
CA LYS A 23 -12.50 6.93 11.04
C LYS A 23 -11.12 7.22 11.63
N GLN A 24 -10.13 6.40 11.26
CA GLN A 24 -8.74 6.54 11.70
C GLN A 24 -8.13 7.83 11.18
N VAL A 25 -8.39 8.16 9.91
CA VAL A 25 -7.91 9.39 9.28
C VAL A 25 -8.52 10.63 9.95
N LEU A 26 -9.84 10.66 10.17
CA LEU A 26 -10.49 11.80 10.83
C LEU A 26 -9.98 12.00 12.27
N ASP A 27 -9.81 10.92 13.03
CA ASP A 27 -9.24 10.99 14.38
C ASP A 27 -7.82 11.59 14.36
N LEU A 28 -6.94 11.13 13.47
CA LEU A 28 -5.58 11.68 13.32
C LEU A 28 -5.58 13.15 12.89
N VAL A 29 -6.41 13.52 11.92
CA VAL A 29 -6.52 14.90 11.45
C VAL A 29 -7.02 15.82 12.57
N SER A 30 -7.98 15.37 13.38
CA SER A 30 -8.53 16.15 14.49
C SER A 30 -7.49 16.50 15.57
N LYS A 31 -6.45 15.67 15.71
CA LYS A 31 -5.33 15.88 16.64
C LYS A 31 -4.30 16.89 16.14
N GLY A 32 -4.39 17.30 14.86
CA GLY A 32 -3.47 18.24 14.24
C GLY A 32 -2.12 17.61 13.84
N GLY A 33 -1.24 18.42 13.25
CA GLY A 33 0.11 17.99 12.84
C GLY A 33 0.19 17.25 11.49
N VAL A 34 -0.92 16.72 10.98
CA VAL A 34 -0.99 16.12 9.64
C VAL A 34 -0.76 17.19 8.57
N LYS A 35 0.24 16.99 7.70
CA LYS A 35 0.60 17.91 6.61
C LYS A 35 0.14 17.45 5.22
N GLY A 36 -0.18 16.16 5.08
CA GLY A 36 -0.65 15.57 3.84
C GLY A 36 -1.04 14.11 4.06
N ILE A 37 -1.93 13.59 3.22
CA ILE A 37 -2.38 12.18 3.24
C ILE A 37 -2.47 11.71 1.80
N ALA A 38 -1.70 10.68 1.45
CA ALA A 38 -1.75 10.04 0.13
C ALA A 38 -2.59 8.76 0.21
N HIS A 39 -3.66 8.68 -0.57
CA HIS A 39 -4.40 7.43 -0.77
C HIS A 39 -3.73 6.63 -1.89
N ILE A 40 -3.19 5.46 -1.57
CA ILE A 40 -2.49 4.62 -2.55
C ILE A 40 -3.52 3.81 -3.35
N THR A 41 -3.64 4.13 -4.64
CA THR A 41 -4.58 3.48 -5.57
C THR A 41 -3.86 3.09 -6.87
N GLY A 42 -4.52 3.16 -8.03
CA GLY A 42 -3.86 2.98 -9.33
C GLY A 42 -2.64 3.89 -9.47
N GLY A 43 -1.55 3.36 -10.03
CA GLY A 43 -0.25 4.04 -10.11
C GLY A 43 0.66 3.84 -8.90
N GLY A 44 0.17 3.26 -7.80
CA GLY A 44 0.99 2.84 -6.66
C GLY A 44 1.73 3.99 -5.94
N LEU A 45 2.75 3.64 -5.15
CA LEU A 45 3.49 4.60 -4.31
C LEU A 45 4.11 5.74 -5.13
N THR A 46 4.73 5.40 -6.27
CA THR A 46 5.49 6.34 -7.11
C THR A 46 4.63 7.45 -7.71
N GLU A 47 3.35 7.17 -8.00
CA GLU A 47 2.45 8.18 -8.55
C GLU A 47 1.62 8.88 -7.47
N ASN A 48 1.27 8.20 -6.39
CA ASN A 48 0.30 8.71 -5.42
C ASN A 48 0.98 9.57 -4.35
N ILE A 49 2.17 9.20 -3.88
CA ILE A 49 2.89 9.94 -2.82
C ILE A 49 3.31 11.34 -3.28
N PRO A 50 3.89 11.57 -4.47
CA PRO A 50 4.34 12.91 -4.85
C PRO A 50 3.21 13.95 -4.93
N ARG A 51 1.95 13.53 -5.11
CA ARG A 51 0.79 14.44 -5.24
C ARG A 51 0.50 15.26 -3.99
N VAL A 52 1.01 14.84 -2.83
CA VAL A 52 0.80 15.55 -1.55
C VAL A 52 1.96 16.47 -1.18
N PHE A 53 3.06 16.47 -1.95
CA PHE A 53 4.22 17.30 -1.67
C PHE A 53 4.19 18.61 -2.46
N PRO A 54 4.66 19.73 -1.87
CA PRO A 54 4.97 20.93 -2.63
C PRO A 54 6.17 20.69 -3.56
N GLU A 55 6.36 21.60 -4.51
CA GLU A 55 7.53 21.59 -5.38
C GLU A 55 8.84 21.60 -4.56
N GLY A 56 9.83 20.82 -5.00
CA GLY A 56 11.12 20.69 -4.33
C GLY A 56 11.15 19.72 -3.15
N LEU A 57 10.05 19.03 -2.83
CA LEU A 57 9.99 18.01 -1.78
C LEU A 57 9.70 16.61 -2.34
N GLY A 58 10.24 15.58 -1.69
CA GLY A 58 10.00 14.18 -2.01
C GLY A 58 10.06 13.29 -0.77
N ALA A 59 9.88 11.99 -0.96
CA ALA A 59 9.97 10.98 0.10
C ALA A 59 11.13 10.01 -0.15
N LEU A 60 11.84 9.66 0.94
CA LEU A 60 12.73 8.51 0.97
C LEU A 60 11.98 7.33 1.60
N ILE A 61 11.83 6.25 0.83
CA ILE A 61 11.07 5.06 1.25
C ILE A 61 12.05 3.92 1.51
N TYR A 62 12.03 3.38 2.73
CA TYR A 62 12.77 2.19 3.10
C TYR A 62 11.90 0.95 2.87
N LYS A 63 12.28 0.11 1.91
CA LYS A 63 11.47 -1.03 1.45
C LYS A 63 11.17 -2.08 2.52
N ASP A 64 11.99 -2.15 3.56
CA ASP A 64 11.85 -3.11 4.66
C ASP A 64 11.13 -2.51 5.89
N SER A 65 10.52 -1.32 5.74
CA SER A 65 9.85 -0.63 6.85
C SER A 65 8.41 -1.11 7.13
N TRP A 66 7.87 -1.99 6.29
CA TRP A 66 6.62 -2.70 6.54
C TRP A 66 6.62 -4.10 5.92
N GLU A 67 5.74 -4.95 6.41
CA GLU A 67 5.53 -6.26 5.83
C GLU A 67 4.70 -6.15 4.53
N VAL A 68 5.29 -6.58 3.42
CA VAL A 68 4.55 -6.69 2.15
C VAL A 68 3.59 -7.88 2.22
N PRO A 69 2.27 -7.69 1.99
CA PRO A 69 1.29 -8.77 2.03
C PRO A 69 1.66 -9.93 1.10
N ILE A 70 1.40 -11.16 1.56
CA ILE A 70 1.84 -12.38 0.88
C ILE A 70 1.26 -12.55 -0.54
N VAL A 71 0.08 -11.99 -0.80
CA VAL A 71 -0.52 -11.99 -2.14
C VAL A 71 0.32 -11.21 -3.15
N PHE A 72 0.97 -10.12 -2.75
CA PHE A 72 1.84 -9.34 -3.64
C PHE A 72 3.17 -10.06 -3.89
N LYS A 73 3.73 -10.73 -2.88
CA LYS A 73 4.92 -11.58 -3.04
C LYS A 73 4.65 -12.73 -4.01
N TRP A 74 3.52 -13.42 -3.84
CA TRP A 74 3.09 -14.49 -4.75
C TRP A 74 2.87 -13.97 -6.17
N LEU A 75 2.19 -12.83 -6.34
CA LEU A 75 2.03 -12.21 -7.65
C LEU A 75 3.40 -11.97 -8.31
N GLN A 76 4.36 -11.41 -7.56
CA GLN A 76 5.72 -11.16 -8.03
C GLN A 76 6.38 -12.41 -8.65
N GLU A 77 6.27 -13.54 -7.98
CA GLU A 77 6.85 -14.82 -8.41
C GLU A 77 6.21 -15.33 -9.70
N VAL A 78 4.88 -15.19 -9.84
CA VAL A 78 4.16 -15.75 -11.00
C VAL A 78 4.16 -14.84 -12.22
N ILE A 79 4.23 -13.50 -12.03
CA ILE A 79 4.18 -12.53 -13.14
C ILE A 79 5.51 -11.81 -13.41
N HIS A 80 6.57 -12.08 -12.64
CA HIS A 80 7.91 -11.48 -12.80
C HIS A 80 7.93 -9.94 -12.79
N VAL A 81 7.02 -9.30 -12.04
CA VAL A 81 6.94 -7.83 -11.88
C VAL A 81 7.72 -7.40 -10.64
N SER A 82 8.27 -6.18 -10.59
CA SER A 82 8.98 -5.68 -9.39
C SER A 82 8.04 -5.17 -8.30
N ILE A 83 8.40 -5.35 -7.02
CA ILE A 83 7.64 -4.84 -5.85
C ILE A 83 7.68 -3.32 -5.70
N THR A 84 8.51 -2.61 -6.47
CA THR A 84 8.80 -1.17 -6.26
C THR A 84 7.58 -0.25 -6.21
N ASN A 85 6.41 -0.70 -6.67
CA ASN A 85 5.18 0.09 -6.77
C ASN A 85 4.07 -0.34 -5.80
N PHE A 86 4.31 -1.32 -4.92
CA PHE A 86 3.39 -1.74 -3.86
C PHE A 86 3.74 -1.11 -2.52
#